data_AF-A0A822DA42-F1
#
_entry.id   AF-A0A822DA42-F1
#
_cell.length_a   1.000
_cell.length_b   1.000
_cell.length_c   1.000
_cell.angle_alpha   90.00
_cell.angle_beta   90.00
_cell.angle_gamma   90.00
#
_symmetry.space_group_name_H-M   'P 1'
#
loop_
_entity.id
_entity.type
_entity.pdbx_description
1 polymer ?
#
loop_
_entity_poly.entity_id
_entity_poly.type
_entity_poly.pdbx_seq_one_letter_code
_entity_poly.pdbx_strand_id
1 'polypeptide(L)'
;LGETEHLYEARKSFHNRFETFERNIRDLIELIENNGQIQSATSNQTLQRLQQIEKQLQSIQPLLLTIGHELADLEVAGLPKIELQTVQNTYETHRRRLNIYENILQKRIDLLKRFEEHMKRSNELRNKLQQINDDLQQKQQIKIHDIDLLKTQLERYTTDLRTIQSESSILDRLM
;
A
#
# COMPACT_ATOMS: atom_id res chain seq x y z
N LEU A 1 -2.71 59.77 -6.79
CA LEU A 1 -3.34 59.19 -5.58
C LEU A 1 -3.84 57.77 -5.84
N GLY A 2 -4.52 57.49 -6.97
CA GLY A 2 -5.05 56.14 -7.27
C GLY A 2 -4.00 55.03 -7.51
N GLU A 3 -2.88 55.30 -8.21
CA GLU A 3 -1.85 54.28 -8.47
C GLU A 3 -1.11 53.83 -7.20
N THR A 4 -0.82 54.77 -6.30
CA THR A 4 -0.15 54.48 -5.02
C THR A 4 -1.03 53.68 -4.05
N GLU A 5 -2.34 53.94 -4.03
CA GLU A 5 -3.31 53.12 -3.27
C GLU A 5 -3.44 51.72 -3.85
N HIS A 6 -3.49 51.60 -5.18
CA HIS A 6 -3.56 50.30 -5.86
C HIS A 6 -2.33 49.44 -5.59
N LEU A 7 -1.13 50.03 -5.61
CA LEU A 7 0.12 49.33 -5.29
C LEU A 7 0.19 48.91 -3.82
N TYR A 8 -0.33 49.75 -2.91
CA TYR A 8 -0.39 49.42 -1.49
C TYR A 8 -1.33 48.23 -1.22
N GLU A 9 -2.53 48.23 -1.80
CA GLU A 9 -3.48 47.13 -1.66
C GLU A 9 -2.99 45.84 -2.33
N ALA A 10 -2.35 45.94 -3.51
CA ALA A 10 -1.72 44.79 -4.17
C ALA A 10 -0.61 44.17 -3.30
N ARG A 11 0.24 45.00 -2.68
CA ARG A 11 1.32 44.56 -1.80
C ARG A 11 0.78 43.89 -0.52
N LYS A 12 -0.27 44.45 0.08
CA LYS A 12 -0.93 43.89 1.26
C LYS A 12 -1.62 42.55 0.96
N SER A 13 -2.33 42.49 -0.17
CA SER A 13 -2.95 41.26 -0.68
C SER A 13 -1.92 40.17 -0.92
N PHE A 14 -0.82 40.50 -1.61
CA PHE A 14 0.29 39.59 -1.86
C PHE A 14 0.87 39.04 -0.56
N HIS A 15 1.16 39.92 0.40
CA HIS A 15 1.74 39.53 1.69
C HIS A 15 0.84 38.54 2.44
N ASN A 16 -0.47 38.81 2.53
CA ASN A 16 -1.43 37.89 3.18
C ASN A 16 -1.50 36.52 2.49
N ARG A 17 -1.49 36.49 1.16
CA ARG A 17 -1.48 35.23 0.39
C ARG A 17 -0.18 34.46 0.58
N PHE A 18 0.95 35.17 0.61
CA PHE A 18 2.27 34.60 0.83
C PHE A 18 2.41 33.98 2.23
N GLU A 19 1.95 34.66 3.28
CA GLU A 19 1.94 34.10 4.63
C GLU A 19 1.06 32.84 4.72
N THR A 20 -0.12 32.87 4.07
CA THR A 20 -1.03 31.72 4.03
C THR A 20 -0.36 30.53 3.32
N PHE A 21 0.35 30.79 2.22
CA PHE A 21 1.13 29.80 1.50
C PHE A 21 2.24 29.17 2.35
N GLU A 22 3.03 30.00 3.04
CA GLU A 22 4.12 29.53 3.91
C GLU A 22 3.60 28.65 5.04
N ARG A 23 2.49 29.04 5.68
CA ARG A 23 1.86 28.25 6.74
C ARG A 23 1.38 26.90 6.20
N ASN A 24 0.65 26.91 5.10
CA ASN A 24 0.10 25.69 4.51
C ASN A 24 1.20 24.70 4.08
N ILE A 25 2.33 25.19 3.55
CA ILE A 25 3.47 24.33 3.22
C ILE A 25 4.09 23.74 4.48
N ARG A 26 4.27 24.55 5.52
CA ARG A 26 4.86 24.06 6.78
C ARG A 26 4.04 22.92 7.37
N ASP A 27 2.73 23.09 7.44
CA ASP A 27 1.80 22.09 7.98
C ASP A 27 1.81 20.81 7.12
N LEU A 28 1.83 20.94 5.79
CA LEU A 28 1.93 19.79 4.88
C LEU A 28 3.23 19.00 5.06
N ILE A 29 4.34 19.69 5.27
CA ILE A 29 5.65 19.06 5.44
C ILE A 29 5.66 18.22 6.71
N GLU A 30 5.14 18.78 7.80
CA GLU A 30 5.00 18.07 9.07
C GLU A 30 4.11 16.82 8.91
N LEU A 31 3.02 16.92 8.16
CA LEU A 31 2.17 15.77 7.85
C LEU A 31 2.92 14.70 7.04
N ILE A 32 3.70 15.06 6.03
CA ILE A 32 4.45 14.09 5.19
C ILE A 32 5.54 13.39 5.99
N GLU A 33 6.21 14.10 6.89
CA GLU A 33 7.27 13.56 7.75
C GLU A 33 6.70 12.60 8.81
N ASN A 34 5.58 12.97 9.44
CA ASN A 34 4.92 12.16 10.47
C ASN A 34 4.28 10.86 9.92
N ASN A 35 4.02 10.77 8.61
CA ASN A 35 3.50 9.55 7.98
C ASN A 35 4.60 8.63 7.41
N GLY A 36 5.83 8.75 7.90
CA GLY A 36 6.99 7.96 7.43
C GLY A 36 7.01 6.48 7.82
N GLN A 37 6.23 6.04 8.82
CA GLN A 37 6.24 4.66 9.30
C GLN A 37 5.09 3.84 8.72
N ILE A 38 5.42 2.84 7.89
CA ILE A 38 4.45 1.89 7.33
C ILE A 38 4.50 0.61 8.18
N GLN A 39 3.37 0.26 8.81
CA GLN A 39 3.16 -1.05 9.44
C GLN A 39 2.12 -1.83 8.62
N SER A 40 2.30 -3.15 8.48
CA SER A 40 1.43 -4.00 7.65
C SER A 40 -0.05 -3.99 8.11
N ALA A 41 -0.30 -3.82 9.41
CA ALA A 41 -1.65 -3.75 9.98
C ALA A 41 -2.39 -2.43 9.65
N THR A 42 -1.67 -1.38 9.23
CA THR A 42 -2.23 -0.04 9.01
C THR A 42 -2.08 0.45 7.57
N SER A 43 -1.64 -0.38 6.62
CA SER A 43 -1.35 0.04 5.24
C SER A 43 -2.49 0.80 4.57
N ASN A 44 -3.73 0.31 4.71
CA ASN A 44 -4.91 0.95 4.13
C ASN A 44 -5.17 2.34 4.75
N GLN A 45 -5.00 2.47 6.07
CA GLN A 45 -5.17 3.74 6.77
C GLN A 45 -4.06 4.72 6.38
N THR A 46 -2.83 4.23 6.27
CA THR A 46 -1.69 5.02 5.79
C THR A 46 -1.92 5.48 4.35
N LEU A 47 -2.40 4.61 3.46
CA LEU A 47 -2.72 4.95 2.08
C LEU A 47 -3.79 6.06 2.01
N GLN A 48 -4.87 5.94 2.77
CA GLN A 48 -5.90 6.98 2.84
C GLN A 48 -5.36 8.32 3.33
N ARG A 49 -4.49 8.31 4.35
CA ARG A 49 -3.81 9.53 4.84
C ARG A 49 -2.91 10.14 3.78
N LEU A 50 -2.10 9.34 3.09
CA LEU A 50 -1.23 9.84 2.02
C LEU A 50 -2.04 10.42 0.84
N GLN A 51 -3.16 9.80 0.46
CA GLN A 51 -4.07 10.33 -0.55
C GLN A 51 -4.75 11.64 -0.11
N GLN A 52 -5.04 11.79 1.18
CA GLN A 52 -5.57 13.05 1.72
C GLN A 52 -4.52 14.16 1.65
N ILE A 53 -3.27 13.85 2.01
CA ILE A 53 -2.14 14.78 1.88
C ILE A 53 -1.92 15.16 0.41
N GLU A 54 -2.07 14.21 -0.52
CA GLU A 54 -1.95 14.46 -1.96
C GLU A 54 -3.01 15.46 -2.43
N LYS A 55 -4.27 15.30 -2.00
CA LYS A 55 -5.35 16.27 -2.29
C LYS A 55 -5.07 17.65 -1.71
N GLN A 56 -4.55 17.72 -0.49
CA GLN A 56 -4.16 18.99 0.12
C GLN A 56 -3.03 19.67 -0.66
N LEU A 57 -2.04 18.90 -1.12
CA LEU A 57 -0.94 19.40 -1.94
C LEU A 57 -1.43 19.93 -3.29
N GLN A 58 -2.36 19.21 -3.94
CA GLN A 58 -3.03 19.68 -5.16
C GLN A 58 -3.81 20.98 -4.94
N SER A 59 -4.43 21.15 -3.77
CA SER A 59 -5.18 22.38 -3.44
C SER A 59 -4.31 23.63 -3.28
N ILE A 60 -3.00 23.46 -3.02
CA ILE A 60 -2.05 24.58 -2.88
C ILE A 60 -1.47 25.01 -4.24
N GLN A 61 -1.48 24.14 -5.26
CA GLN A 61 -0.94 24.48 -6.58
C GLN A 61 -1.55 25.76 -7.20
N PRO A 62 -2.87 26.00 -7.14
CA PRO A 62 -3.44 27.26 -7.64
C PRO A 62 -2.92 28.49 -6.90
N LEU A 63 -2.64 28.36 -5.60
CA LEU A 63 -2.15 29.45 -4.76
C LEU A 63 -0.68 29.75 -5.07
N LEU A 64 0.12 28.71 -5.34
CA LEU A 64 1.47 28.84 -5.87
C LEU A 64 1.48 29.60 -7.21
N LEU A 65 0.60 29.23 -8.15
CA LEU A 65 0.48 29.92 -9.43
C LEU A 65 0.10 31.38 -9.25
N THR A 66 -0.87 31.67 -8.37
CA THR A 66 -1.32 33.05 -8.11
C THR A 66 -0.19 33.92 -7.56
N ILE A 67 0.56 33.42 -6.57
CA ILE A 67 1.73 34.11 -6.01
C ILE A 67 2.79 34.36 -7.08
N GLY A 68 3.01 33.40 -7.99
CA GLY A 68 3.93 33.56 -9.11
C GLY A 68 3.55 34.70 -10.07
N HIS A 69 2.26 34.85 -10.37
CA HIS A 69 1.76 35.96 -11.21
C HIS A 69 1.88 37.30 -10.47
N GLU A 70 1.46 37.36 -9.20
CA GLU A 70 1.56 38.59 -8.40
C GLU A 70 3.03 39.03 -8.22
N LEU A 71 3.97 38.09 -8.07
CA LEU A 71 5.41 38.41 -8.05
C LEU A 71 5.86 39.08 -9.35
N ALA A 72 5.41 38.58 -10.51
CA ALA A 72 5.74 39.17 -11.81
C ALA A 72 5.14 40.57 -11.97
N ASP A 73 3.90 40.76 -11.55
CA ASP A 73 3.23 42.07 -11.60
C ASP A 73 3.92 43.10 -10.68
N LEU A 74 4.36 42.67 -9.50
CA LEU A 74 5.09 43.49 -8.54
C LEU A 74 6.51 43.84 -9.01
N GLU A 75 7.15 42.97 -9.78
CA GLU A 75 8.44 43.23 -10.44
C GLU A 75 8.29 44.33 -11.50
N VAL A 76 7.25 44.24 -12.32
CA VAL A 76 6.91 45.27 -13.33
C VAL A 76 6.53 46.59 -12.67
N ALA A 77 5.88 46.56 -11.51
CA ALA A 77 5.46 47.73 -10.75
C ALA A 77 6.60 48.48 -10.01
N GLY A 78 7.84 47.99 -10.07
CA GLY A 78 9.01 48.72 -9.57
C GLY A 78 9.25 48.64 -8.05
N LEU A 79 8.84 47.55 -7.40
CA LEU A 79 9.18 47.30 -5.99
C LEU A 79 10.71 47.29 -5.77
N PRO A 80 11.19 47.64 -4.55
CA PRO A 80 12.61 47.65 -4.25
C PRO A 80 13.23 46.28 -4.48
N LYS A 81 14.28 46.26 -5.30
CA LYS A 81 14.96 45.05 -5.78
C LYS A 81 15.36 44.07 -4.67
N ILE A 82 15.69 44.59 -3.48
CA ILE A 82 16.10 43.79 -2.31
C ILE A 82 14.92 43.00 -1.73
N GLU A 83 13.77 43.65 -1.52
CA GLU A 83 12.58 42.99 -0.96
C GLU A 83 12.03 41.94 -1.93
N LEU A 84 12.02 42.28 -3.22
CA LEU A 84 11.57 41.38 -4.28
C LEU A 84 12.45 40.14 -4.38
N GLN A 85 13.77 40.30 -4.25
CA GLN A 85 14.72 39.20 -4.32
C GLN A 85 14.61 38.23 -3.13
N THR A 86 14.37 38.74 -1.92
CA THR A 86 14.13 37.88 -0.75
C THR A 86 12.87 37.05 -0.94
N VAL A 87 11.76 37.67 -1.35
CA VAL A 87 10.49 36.98 -1.56
C VAL A 87 10.60 35.96 -2.70
N GLN A 88 11.27 36.31 -3.81
CA GLN A 88 11.48 35.43 -4.95
C GLN A 88 12.32 34.20 -4.58
N ASN A 89 13.37 34.38 -3.79
CA ASN A 89 14.19 33.26 -3.29
C ASN A 89 13.37 32.32 -2.38
N THR A 90 12.55 32.89 -1.49
CA THR A 90 11.69 32.11 -0.59
C THR A 90 10.62 31.36 -1.38
N TYR A 91 9.95 32.01 -2.33
CA TYR A 91 8.99 31.40 -3.24
C TYR A 91 9.59 30.22 -4.02
N GLU A 92 10.73 30.43 -4.68
CA GLU A 92 11.41 29.39 -5.46
C GLU A 92 11.88 28.22 -4.59
N THR A 93 12.35 28.50 -3.37
CA THR A 93 12.71 27.47 -2.39
C THR A 93 11.50 26.62 -2.02
N HIS A 94 10.37 27.25 -1.70
CA HIS A 94 9.13 26.56 -1.36
C HIS A 94 8.56 25.76 -2.54
N ARG A 95 8.60 26.34 -3.74
CA ARG A 95 8.20 25.66 -4.99
C ARG A 95 9.02 24.39 -5.23
N ARG A 96 10.34 24.47 -5.09
CA ARG A 96 11.23 23.29 -5.22
C ARG A 96 10.91 22.22 -4.17
N ARG A 97 10.72 22.63 -2.91
CA ARG A 97 10.35 21.71 -1.83
C ARG A 97 9.04 21.00 -2.12
N LEU A 98 8.00 21.73 -2.54
CA LEU A 98 6.70 21.17 -2.93
C LEU A 98 6.86 20.07 -3.99
N ASN A 99 7.61 20.33 -5.07
CA ASN A 99 7.85 19.35 -6.12
C ASN A 99 8.57 18.10 -5.59
N ILE A 100 9.53 18.25 -4.67
CA ILE A 100 10.22 17.10 -4.05
C ILE A 100 9.22 16.27 -3.23
N TYR A 101 8.41 16.93 -2.39
CA TYR A 101 7.43 16.27 -1.55
C TYR A 101 6.33 15.57 -2.35
N GLU A 102 5.85 16.17 -3.44
CA GLU A 102 4.93 15.55 -4.38
C GLU A 102 5.52 14.25 -4.97
N ASN A 103 6.77 14.29 -5.42
CA ASN A 103 7.47 13.11 -5.93
C ASN A 103 7.66 12.02 -4.87
N ILE A 104 8.01 12.39 -3.63
CA ILE A 104 8.16 11.44 -2.52
C ILE A 104 6.81 10.80 -2.18
N LEU A 105 5.76 11.61 -2.09
CA LEU A 105 4.42 11.17 -1.76
C LEU A 105 3.89 10.19 -2.81
N GLN A 106 4.05 10.52 -4.09
CA GLN A 106 3.66 9.65 -5.20
C GLN A 106 4.36 8.30 -5.12
N LYS A 107 5.69 8.30 -4.94
CA LYS A 107 6.47 7.06 -4.79
C LYS A 107 6.01 6.21 -3.61
N ARG A 108 5.63 6.83 -2.48
CA ARG A 108 5.11 6.14 -1.31
C ARG A 108 3.74 5.52 -1.57
N ILE A 109 2.84 6.25 -2.23
CA ILE A 109 1.52 5.75 -2.62
C ILE A 109 1.67 4.54 -3.54
N ASP A 110 2.54 4.63 -4.55
CA ASP A 110 2.79 3.54 -5.49
C ASP A 110 3.40 2.32 -4.81
N LEU A 111 4.32 2.53 -3.87
CA LEU A 111 4.92 1.46 -3.07
C LEU A 111 3.87 0.74 -2.21
N LEU A 112 2.98 1.49 -1.55
CA LEU A 112 1.91 0.92 -0.73
C LEU A 112 0.93 0.09 -1.57
N LYS A 113 0.53 0.59 -2.75
CA LYS A 113 -0.33 -0.17 -3.68
C LYS A 113 0.31 -1.50 -4.09
N ARG A 114 1.60 -1.49 -4.45
CA ARG A 114 2.34 -2.71 -4.79
C ARG A 114 2.46 -3.66 -3.61
N PHE A 115 2.66 -3.13 -2.40
CA PHE A 115 2.71 -3.93 -1.18
C PHE A 115 1.37 -4.63 -0.91
N GLU A 116 0.25 -3.92 -1.03
CA GLU A 116 -1.10 -4.50 -0.89
C GLU A 116 -1.38 -5.59 -1.92
N GLU A 117 -1.02 -5.36 -3.18
CA GLU A 117 -1.13 -6.37 -4.24
C GLU A 117 -0.28 -7.62 -3.92
N HIS A 118 0.94 -7.42 -3.45
CA HIS A 118 1.83 -8.51 -3.07
C HIS A 118 1.25 -9.31 -1.90
N MET A 119 0.73 -8.65 -0.87
CA MET A 119 0.08 -9.31 0.27
C MET A 119 -1.14 -10.12 -0.16
N LYS A 120 -1.95 -9.58 -1.08
CA LYS A 120 -3.10 -10.31 -1.65
C LYS A 120 -2.65 -11.58 -2.38
N ARG A 121 -1.65 -11.47 -3.27
CA ARG A 121 -1.10 -12.64 -3.98
C ARG A 121 -0.49 -13.67 -3.03
N SER A 122 0.23 -13.22 -2.01
CA SER A 122 0.82 -14.09 -0.99
C SER A 122 -0.24 -14.87 -0.21
N ASN A 123 -1.32 -14.21 0.19
CA ASN A 123 -2.46 -14.86 0.84
C ASN A 123 -3.16 -15.87 -0.07
N GLU A 124 -3.37 -15.53 -1.36
CA GLU A 124 -3.93 -16.47 -2.33
C GLU A 124 -3.06 -17.71 -2.49
N LEU A 125 -1.74 -17.56 -2.57
CA LEU A 125 -0.80 -18.69 -2.63
C LEU A 125 -0.86 -19.53 -1.36
N ARG A 126 -0.90 -18.90 -0.18
CA ARG A 126 -1.03 -19.61 1.10
C ARG A 126 -2.31 -20.44 1.15
N ASN A 127 -3.43 -19.89 0.69
CA ASN A 127 -4.71 -20.60 0.65
C ASN A 127 -4.67 -21.80 -0.32
N LYS A 128 -4.05 -21.63 -1.50
CA LYS A 128 -3.85 -22.73 -2.45
C LYS A 128 -2.97 -23.85 -1.88
N LEU A 129 -1.88 -23.48 -1.21
CA LEU A 129 -1.00 -24.46 -0.56
C LEU A 129 -1.72 -25.22 0.56
N GLN A 130 -2.55 -24.53 1.35
CA GLN A 130 -3.37 -25.17 2.36
C GLN A 130 -4.34 -26.17 1.73
N GLN A 131 -5.05 -25.78 0.68
CA GLN A 131 -5.97 -26.67 -0.03
C GLN A 131 -5.27 -27.91 -0.60
N ILE A 132 -4.09 -27.75 -1.21
CA ILE A 132 -3.30 -28.88 -1.73
C ILE A 132 -2.91 -29.83 -0.59
N ASN A 133 -2.52 -29.29 0.56
CA ASN A 133 -2.15 -30.08 1.73
C ASN A 133 -3.36 -30.86 2.28
N ASP A 134 -4.52 -30.22 2.37
CA ASP A 134 -5.76 -30.84 2.83
C ASP A 134 -6.20 -31.97 1.87
N ASP A 135 -6.14 -31.74 0.56
CA ASP A 135 -6.43 -32.75 -0.47
C ASP A 135 -5.47 -33.95 -0.39
N LEU A 136 -4.19 -33.69 -0.14
CA LEU A 136 -3.17 -34.73 -0.03
C LEU A 136 -3.40 -35.59 1.21
N GLN A 137 -3.71 -34.96 2.35
CA GLN A 137 -4.07 -35.66 3.58
C GLN A 137 -5.33 -36.51 3.39
N GLN A 138 -6.36 -35.97 2.74
CA GLN A 138 -7.59 -36.72 2.45
C GLN A 138 -7.31 -37.94 1.58
N LYS A 139 -6.56 -37.78 0.49
CA LYS A 139 -6.17 -38.91 -0.38
C LYS A 139 -5.34 -39.96 0.35
N GLN A 140 -4.47 -39.53 1.26
CA GLN A 140 -3.69 -40.45 2.08
C GLN A 140 -4.59 -41.26 3.03
N GLN A 141 -5.57 -40.62 3.68
CA GLN A 141 -6.52 -41.30 4.56
C GLN A 141 -7.38 -42.33 3.81
N ILE A 142 -7.85 -42.00 2.60
CA ILE A 142 -8.59 -42.95 1.75
C ILE A 142 -7.72 -44.16 1.42
N LYS A 143 -6.47 -43.95 1.01
CA LYS A 143 -5.55 -45.05 0.71
C LYS A 143 -5.26 -45.94 1.92
N ILE A 144 -5.11 -45.35 3.11
CA ILE A 144 -4.94 -46.12 4.36
C ILE A 144 -6.16 -47.00 4.59
N HIS A 145 -7.35 -46.43 4.45
CA HIS A 145 -8.60 -47.17 4.61
C HIS A 145 -8.72 -48.34 3.60
N ASP A 146 -8.42 -48.10 2.33
CA ASP A 146 -8.45 -49.13 1.28
C ASP A 146 -7.46 -50.27 1.58
N ILE A 147 -6.25 -49.93 2.07
CA ILE A 147 -5.25 -50.92 2.47
C ILE A 147 -5.75 -51.78 3.63
N ASP A 148 -6.43 -51.19 4.62
CA ASP A 148 -6.94 -51.92 5.77
C ASP A 148 -8.12 -52.85 5.40
N LEU A 149 -8.95 -52.44 4.43
CA LEU A 149 -9.97 -53.32 3.85
C LEU A 149 -9.34 -54.53 3.14
N LEU A 150 -8.31 -54.29 2.32
CA LEU A 150 -7.60 -55.36 1.61
C LEU A 150 -6.89 -56.32 2.57
N LYS A 151 -6.27 -55.81 3.64
CA LYS A 151 -5.67 -56.65 4.70
C LYS A 151 -6.72 -57.55 5.34
N THR A 152 -7.87 -56.99 5.71
CA THR A 152 -8.97 -57.75 6.32
C THR A 152 -9.49 -58.84 5.39
N GLN A 153 -9.63 -58.55 4.10
CA GLN A 153 -10.03 -59.56 3.11
C GLN A 153 -8.98 -60.67 2.96
N LEU A 154 -7.71 -60.31 2.94
CA LEU A 154 -6.61 -61.27 2.83
C LEU A 154 -6.51 -62.17 4.08
N GLU A 155 -6.74 -61.63 5.27
CA GLU A 155 -6.82 -62.39 6.51
C GLU A 155 -7.96 -63.41 6.49
N ARG A 156 -9.14 -63.02 5.95
CA ARG A 156 -10.27 -63.94 5.76
C ARG A 156 -9.91 -65.07 4.79
N TYR A 157 -9.42 -64.75 3.59
CA TYR A 157 -9.01 -65.78 2.63
C TYR A 157 -7.91 -66.71 3.16
N THR A 158 -6.96 -66.17 3.93
CA THR A 158 -5.91 -66.97 4.57
C THR A 158 -6.50 -67.93 5.59
N THR A 159 -7.51 -67.49 6.34
CA THR A 159 -8.22 -68.33 7.32
C THR A 159 -8.99 -69.44 6.61
N ASP A 160 -9.74 -69.10 5.56
CA ASP A 160 -10.50 -70.05 4.76
C ASP A 160 -9.59 -71.12 4.14
N LEU A 161 -8.43 -70.71 3.58
CA LEU A 161 -7.44 -71.65 3.04
C LEU A 161 -6.91 -72.62 4.09
N ARG A 162 -6.63 -72.15 5.32
CA ARG A 162 -6.20 -73.02 6.42
C ARG A 162 -7.28 -74.01 6.81
N THR A 163 -8.54 -73.57 6.85
CA THR A 163 -9.69 -74.43 7.12
C THR A 163 -9.81 -75.52 6.06
N ILE A 164 -9.79 -75.16 4.77
CA ILE A 164 -9.84 -76.12 3.65
C ILE A 164 -8.68 -77.12 3.72
N GLN A 165 -7.46 -76.66 3.99
CA GLN A 165 -6.30 -77.54 4.16
C GLN A 165 -6.49 -78.51 5.33
N SER A 166 -7.04 -78.04 6.45
CA SER A 166 -7.31 -78.91 7.60
C SER A 166 -8.37 -79.97 7.27
N GLU A 167 -9.45 -79.60 6.58
CA GLU A 167 -10.51 -80.52 6.15
C GLU A 167 -10.01 -81.55 5.14
N SER A 168 -9.20 -81.11 4.16
CA SER A 168 -8.53 -82.02 3.21
C SER A 168 -7.67 -83.05 3.93
N SER A 169 -6.89 -82.62 4.93
CA SER A 169 -6.02 -83.53 5.69
C SER A 169 -6.80 -84.55 6.53
N ILE A 170 -8.02 -84.21 6.97
CA ILE A 170 -8.91 -85.12 7.68
C ILE A 170 -9.48 -86.16 6.70
N LEU A 171 -9.94 -85.70 5.53
CA LEU A 171 -10.44 -86.59 4.47
C LEU A 171 -9.37 -87.60 4.02
N ASP A 172 -8.13 -87.16 3.82
CA ASP A 172 -7.02 -88.03 3.42
C ASP A 172 -6.70 -89.12 4.48
N ARG A 173 -7.05 -88.90 5.75
CA ARG A 173 -6.88 -89.91 6.83
C ARG A 173 -8.03 -90.90 6.93
N LEU A 174 -9.18 -90.59 6.32
CA LEU A 174 -10.39 -91.40 6.37
C LEU A 174 -10.54 -92.31 5.14
N MET A 175 -9.78 -92.06 4.07
CA MET A 175 -9.69 -92.91 2.87
C MET A 175 -8.54 -93.90 2.98
#